data_AF-W1F668-F1
#
_entry.id   AF-W1F668-F1
#
_cell.length_a   1.000
_cell.length_b   1.000
_cell.length_c   1.000
_cell.angle_alpha   90.00
_cell.angle_beta   90.00
_cell.angle_gamma   90.00
#
_symmetry.space_group_name_H-M   'P 1'
#
loop_
_entity.id
_entity.type
_entity.pdbx_description
1 polymer ?
#
loop_
_entity_poly.entity_id
_entity_poly.type
_entity_poly.pdbx_seq_one_letter_code
_entity_poly.pdbx_strand_id
1 'polypeptide(L)'
;MVANQGELSTINGEKVTSQKITELGTNGLKVDMGLMPAKDGNNYGFEYIRRPGTETRFLNVQLLQNSMDAPKIIGSFPCKKIVD
;
A
#
# COMPACT_ATOMS: atom_id res chain seq x y z
N MET A 1 -1.79 -7.35 9.26
CA MET A 1 -0.86 -7.85 8.23
C MET A 1 0.21 -8.69 8.90
N VAL A 2 0.54 -9.85 8.33
CA VAL A 2 1.71 -10.66 8.66
C VAL A 2 2.52 -10.73 7.38
N ALA A 3 3.81 -10.39 7.44
CA ALA A 3 4.71 -10.39 6.28
C ALA A 3 5.93 -11.26 6.61
N ASN A 4 6.14 -12.30 5.80
CA ASN A 4 7.22 -13.26 5.98
C ASN A 4 8.34 -12.98 4.97
N GLN A 5 9.60 -13.19 5.35
CA GLN A 5 10.70 -13.12 4.39
C GLN A 5 10.53 -14.20 3.32
N GLY A 6 10.76 -13.83 2.05
CA GLY A 6 10.60 -14.73 0.90
C GLY A 6 9.18 -14.81 0.33
N GLU A 7 8.18 -14.26 1.01
CA GLU A 7 6.79 -14.20 0.53
C GLU A 7 6.37 -12.78 0.19
N LEU A 8 5.51 -12.62 -0.82
CA LEU A 8 4.93 -11.33 -1.19
C LEU A 8 3.53 -11.21 -0.60
N SER A 9 3.25 -10.09 0.06
CA SER A 9 1.94 -9.81 0.64
C SER A 9 0.86 -9.62 -0.42
N THR A 10 -0.38 -9.86 -0.03
CA THR A 10 -1.58 -9.57 -0.84
C THR A 10 -2.32 -8.39 -0.22
N ILE A 11 -2.62 -7.38 -1.03
CA ILE A 11 -3.40 -6.19 -0.65
C ILE A 11 -4.65 -6.16 -1.51
N ASN A 12 -5.83 -6.13 -0.90
CA ASN A 12 -7.13 -6.11 -1.60
C ASN A 12 -7.28 -7.20 -2.69
N GLY A 13 -6.72 -8.38 -2.46
CA GLY A 13 -6.77 -9.50 -3.42
C GLY A 13 -5.78 -9.39 -4.59
N GLU A 14 -4.80 -8.49 -4.51
CA GLU A 14 -3.70 -8.35 -5.46
C GLU A 14 -2.36 -8.58 -4.77
N LYS A 15 -1.53 -9.46 -5.35
CA LYS A 15 -0.18 -9.72 -4.84
C LYS A 15 0.73 -8.56 -5.22
N VAL A 16 1.44 -8.00 -4.25
CA VAL A 16 2.42 -6.93 -4.50
C VAL A 16 3.53 -7.44 -5.42
N THR A 17 4.12 -6.54 -6.22
CA THR A 17 5.21 -6.87 -7.16
C THR A 17 6.59 -6.72 -6.53
N SER A 18 6.71 -5.91 -5.48
CA SER A 18 7.92 -5.82 -4.66
C SER A 18 7.57 -5.67 -3.19
N GLN A 19 8.45 -6.20 -2.33
CA GLN A 19 8.30 -6.09 -0.88
C GLN A 19 9.69 -6.06 -0.23
N LYS A 20 9.86 -5.16 0.73
CA LYS A 20 11.02 -5.11 1.61
C LYS A 20 10.55 -5.10 3.06
N ILE A 21 11.00 -6.08 3.82
CA ILE A 21 10.71 -6.18 5.26
C ILE A 21 11.91 -5.63 6.03
N THR A 22 11.65 -4.78 7.02
CA THR A 22 12.62 -4.26 7.97
C THR A 22 12.09 -4.50 9.38
N GLU A 23 12.82 -5.26 10.19
CA GLU A 23 12.47 -5.47 11.59
C GLU A 23 12.80 -4.22 12.41
N LEU A 24 11.90 -3.83 13.32
CA LEU A 24 12.06 -2.64 14.16
C LEU A 24 12.10 -3.05 15.64
N GLY A 25 13.27 -3.36 16.17
CA GLY A 25 13.42 -3.82 17.55
C GLY A 25 12.63 -5.10 17.84
N THR A 26 12.26 -5.34 19.10
CA THR A 26 11.49 -6.53 19.48
C THR A 26 10.02 -6.39 19.02
N ASN A 27 9.60 -7.24 18.10
CA ASN A 27 8.24 -7.29 17.53
C ASN A 27 7.80 -6.06 16.71
N GLY A 28 8.64 -5.07 16.43
CA GLY A 28 8.29 -4.03 15.46
C GLY A 28 8.55 -4.49 14.02
N LEU A 29 7.81 -3.92 13.07
CA LEU A 29 7.86 -4.34 11.67
C LEU A 29 7.59 -3.15 10.76
N LYS A 30 8.47 -2.90 9.79
CA LYS A 30 8.21 -2.03 8.64
C LYS A 30 8.21 -2.85 7.37
N VAL A 31 7.23 -2.64 6.50
CA VAL A 31 7.12 -3.30 5.20
C VAL A 31 6.85 -2.26 4.13
N ASP A 32 7.82 -2.05 3.25
CA ASP A 32 7.68 -1.22 2.05
C ASP A 32 7.28 -2.13 0.88
N MET A 33 6.25 -1.76 0.13
CA MET A 33 5.74 -2.57 -0.98
C MET A 33 5.42 -1.72 -2.22
N GLY A 34 5.56 -2.32 -3.39
CA GLY A 34 5.08 -1.78 -4.65
C GLY A 34 4.05 -2.71 -5.30
N LEU A 35 3.01 -2.14 -5.91
CA LEU A 35 2.06 -2.85 -6.77
C LEU A 35 2.01 -2.13 -8.12
N MET A 36 2.59 -2.76 -9.14
CA MET A 36 2.82 -2.12 -10.45
C MET A 36 2.73 -3.12 -11.61
N PRO A 37 1.77 -2.99 -12.54
CA PRO A 37 0.53 -2.22 -12.40
C PRO A 37 -0.45 -2.94 -11.45
N ALA A 38 -1.32 -2.19 -10.80
CA ALA A 38 -2.53 -2.71 -10.18
C ALA A 38 -3.61 -2.99 -11.24
N LYS A 39 -4.69 -3.68 -10.87
CA LYS A 39 -5.82 -4.02 -11.76
C LYS A 39 -6.47 -2.82 -12.44
N ASP A 40 -6.43 -1.65 -11.81
CA ASP A 40 -6.98 -0.39 -12.35
C ASP A 40 -6.01 0.36 -13.26
N GLY A 41 -4.82 -0.20 -13.51
CA GLY A 41 -3.77 0.38 -14.35
C GLY A 41 -2.86 1.39 -13.64
N ASN A 42 -3.11 1.67 -12.36
CA ASN A 42 -2.28 2.56 -11.56
C ASN A 42 -1.09 1.83 -10.92
N ASN A 43 -0.13 2.61 -10.43
CA ASN A 43 1.01 2.12 -9.66
C ASN A 43 0.88 2.60 -8.22
N TYR A 44 1.07 1.71 -7.25
CA TYR A 44 0.92 2.05 -5.83
C TYR A 44 2.17 1.68 -5.02
N GLY A 45 2.55 2.59 -4.12
CA GLY A 45 3.53 2.37 -3.07
C GLY A 45 2.79 2.25 -1.74
N PHE A 46 3.19 1.28 -0.93
CA PHE A 46 2.63 1.05 0.40
C PHE A 46 3.75 1.04 1.43
N GLU A 47 3.49 1.66 2.58
CA GLU A 47 4.35 1.57 3.75
C GLU A 47 3.50 1.11 4.93
N TYR A 48 3.74 -0.12 5.38
CA TYR A 48 3.16 -0.63 6.62
C TYR A 48 4.16 -0.50 7.77
N ILE A 49 3.73 0.05 8.90
CA ILE A 49 4.56 0.17 10.11
C ILE A 49 3.77 -0.34 11.31
N ARG A 50 4.30 -1.35 12.01
CA ARG A 50 3.94 -1.74 13.38
C ARG A 50 5.05 -1.28 14.32
N ARG A 51 4.73 -0.39 15.25
CA ARG A 51 5.72 0.13 16.21
C ARG A 51 6.01 -0.90 17.31
N PRO A 52 7.28 -1.13 17.67
CA PRO A 52 7.63 -2.08 18.75
C PRO A 52 7.00 -1.67 20.07
N GLY A 53 6.57 -2.66 20.87
CA GLY A 53 5.99 -2.44 22.20
C GLY A 53 4.62 -1.76 22.21
N THR A 54 3.98 -1.57 21.04
CA THR A 54 2.64 -0.96 20.94
C THR A 54 1.76 -1.72 19.96
N GLU A 55 0.44 -1.60 20.10
CA GLU A 55 -0.51 -2.10 19.10
C GLU A 55 -0.70 -1.14 17.91
N THR A 56 -0.02 0.00 17.91
CA THR A 56 -0.15 1.03 16.88
C THR A 56 0.42 0.55 15.55
N ARG A 57 -0.43 0.62 14.52
CA ARG A 57 -0.13 0.18 13.16
C ARG A 57 -0.56 1.25 12.16
N PHE A 58 0.29 1.51 11.18
CA PHE A 58 0.01 2.45 10.08
C PHE A 58 0.12 1.71 8.76
N LEU A 59 -0.76 2.03 7.82
CA LEU A 59 -0.62 1.68 6.43
C LEU A 59 -0.77 2.96 5.62
N ASN A 60 0.35 3.46 5.11
CA ASN A 60 0.36 4.57 4.17
C ASN A 60 0.27 4.00 2.75
N VAL A 61 -0.50 4.68 1.90
CA VAL A 61 -0.66 4.34 0.49
C VAL A 61 -0.44 5.59 -0.34
N GLN A 62 0.36 5.47 -1.39
CA GLN A 62 0.61 6.54 -2.33
C GLN A 62 0.43 6.04 -3.76
N LEU A 63 -0.29 6.80 -4.58
CA LEU A 63 -0.27 6.65 -6.02
C LEU A 63 1.12 7.07 -6.54
N LEU A 64 1.84 6.15 -7.16
CA LEU A 64 3.16 6.41 -7.74
C LEU A 64 2.97 7.10 -9.09
N GLN A 65 3.33 8.38 -9.13
CA GLN A 65 3.31 9.20 -10.34
C GLN A 65 4.73 9.30 -10.90
N ASN A 66 4.89 9.39 -12.22
CA ASN A 66 6.21 9.62 -12.81
C ASN A 66 6.77 11.01 -12.45
N SER A 67 5.87 11.95 -12.16
CA SER A 67 6.17 13.35 -11.83
C SER A 67 5.17 13.85 -10.80
N MET A 68 5.67 14.50 -9.75
CA MET A 68 4.86 15.18 -8.74
C MET A 68 4.28 16.51 -9.25
N ASP A 69 4.82 17.04 -10.34
CA ASP A 69 4.31 18.22 -11.04
C ASP A 69 3.25 17.86 -12.08
N ALA A 70 2.97 16.57 -12.29
CA ALA A 70 1.91 16.14 -13.17
C ALA A 70 0.57 16.75 -12.70
N PRO A 71 -0.27 17.24 -13.64
CA PRO A 71 -1.57 17.78 -13.29
C PRO A 71 -2.36 16.79 -12.44
N LYS A 72 -2.95 17.26 -11.34
CA LYS A 72 -3.85 16.43 -10.54
C LYS A 72 -4.97 15.93 -11.44
N ILE A 73 -5.20 14.63 -11.47
CA ILE A 73 -6.37 14.05 -12.15
C ILE A 73 -7.57 14.37 -11.26
N ILE A 74 -8.28 15.46 -11.58
CA ILE A 74 -9.57 15.79 -10.97
C ILE A 74 -10.62 15.02 -11.77
N GLY A 75 -10.89 13.79 -11.33
CA GLY A 75 -11.91 12.94 -11.93
C GLY A 75 -13.30 13.26 -11.38
N SER A 76 -14.27 13.50 -12.26
CA SER A 76 -15.69 13.37 -11.91
C SER A 76 -16.11 11.94 -12.24
N PHE A 77 -16.37 11.13 -11.23
CA PHE A 77 -16.82 9.76 -11.42
C PHE A 77 -18.34 9.74 -11.49
N PRO A 78 -18.95 9.12 -12.50
CA PRO A 78 -20.39 8.93 -12.53
C PRO A 78 -20.76 7.91 -11.45
N CYS A 79 -21.14 8.41 -10.28
CA CYS A 79 -21.63 7.57 -9.18
C CYS A 79 -23.16 7.43 -9.29
N LYS A 80 -23.67 6.21 -9.07
CA LYS A 80 -25.10 5.97 -8.86
C LYS A 80 -25.35 5.83 -7.36
N LYS A 81 -26.25 6.65 -6.80
CA LYS A 81 -26.69 6.52 -5.41
C LYS A 81 -27.39 5.17 -5.24
N ILE A 82 -26.88 4.32 -4.36
CA ILE A 82 -27.59 3.12 -3.91
C ILE A 82 -28.70 3.58 -2.97
N VAL A 83 -29.93 3.13 -3.23
CA VAL A 83 -31.06 3.33 -2.31
C VAL A 83 -31.01 2.26 -1.23
N ASP A 84 -31.25 2.68 0.02
CA ASP A 84 -31.28 1.81 1.20
C ASP A 84 -32.35 0.71 1.11
#